data_AF-A0A6B9W3C4-F1
#
_entry.id   AF-A0A6B9W3C4-F1
#
_cell.length_a   1.000
_cell.length_b   1.000
_cell.length_c   1.000
_cell.angle_alpha   90.00
_cell.angle_beta   90.00
_cell.angle_gamma   90.00
#
_symmetry.space_group_name_H-M   'P 1'
#
loop_
_entity.id
_entity.type
_entity.pdbx_description
1 polymer ?
#
loop_
_entity_poly.entity_id
_entity_poly.type
_entity_poly.pdbx_seq_one_letter_code
_entity_poly.pdbx_strand_id
1 'polypeptide(L)' 'VLDLGSGGGIDALLSAKRVGPTGKAYGLDMTDEMLALANENKRKAGAENVEFLRGEIEHIPLPDNSVDVIISNCVINL' A
#
# COMPACT_ATOMS: atom_id res chain seq x y z
N VAL A 1 6.77 -4.86 -0.94
CA VAL A 1 6.67 -3.83 0.13
C VAL A 1 5.21 -3.68 0.53
N LEU A 2 4.91 -3.53 1.82
CA LEU A 2 3.57 -3.24 2.34
C LEU A 2 3.58 -1.92 3.14
N ASP A 3 2.66 -1.02 2.83
CA ASP A 3 2.40 0.23 3.54
C ASP A 3 1.13 0.11 4.39
N LEU A 4 1.27 0.22 5.71
CA LEU A 4 0.18 0.03 6.68
C LEU A 4 -0.51 1.36 6.99
N GLY A 5 -1.83 1.42 6.78
CA GLY A 5 -2.62 2.65 6.89
C GLY A 5 -2.24 3.63 5.79
N SER A 6 -2.21 3.14 4.55
CA SER A 6 -1.64 3.84 3.40
C SER A 6 -2.37 5.14 3.01
N GLY A 7 -3.59 5.37 3.50
CA GLY A 7 -4.37 6.56 3.21
C GLY A 7 -4.53 6.77 1.70
N GLY A 8 -4.20 7.97 1.22
CA GLY A 8 -4.19 8.29 -0.21
C GLY A 8 -3.09 7.61 -1.05
N GLY A 9 -2.27 6.75 -0.45
CA GLY A 9 -1.36 5.82 -1.14
C GLY A 9 0.01 6.37 -1.53
N ILE A 10 0.46 7.50 -0.96
CA ILE A 10 1.71 8.16 -1.35
C ILE A 10 2.92 7.23 -1.14
N ASP A 11 3.08 6.66 0.06
CA ASP A 11 4.24 5.84 0.41
C ASP A 11 4.25 4.52 -0.38
N ALA A 12 3.07 3.91 -0.61
CA ALA A 12 2.91 2.78 -1.51
C ALA A 12 3.29 3.09 -2.97
N LEU A 13 2.89 4.25 -3.51
CA LEU A 13 3.22 4.67 -4.88
C LEU A 13 4.72 4.97 -5.06
N LEU A 14 5.32 5.65 -4.10
CA LEU A 14 6.76 5.88 -4.08
C LEU A 14 7.54 4.56 -3.99
N SER A 15 7.05 3.62 -3.18
CA SER A 15 7.60 2.28 -3.07
C SER A 15 7.52 1.52 -4.38
N ALA A 16 6.37 1.53 -5.06
CA ALA A 16 6.18 0.89 -6.37
C ALA A 16 7.19 1.37 -7.42
N LYS A 17 7.48 2.68 -7.43
CA LYS A 17 8.55 3.24 -8.28
C LYS A 17 9.94 2.74 -7.85
N ARG A 18 10.22 2.69 -6.54
CA ARG A 18 11.54 2.37 -5.99
C ARG A 18 11.94 0.91 -6.16
N VAL A 19 10.99 -0.02 -6.06
CA VAL A 19 11.22 -1.46 -6.22
C VAL A 19 11.40 -1.89 -7.68
N GLY A 20 11.16 -0.98 -8.63
CA GLY A 20 11.30 -1.25 -10.06
C GLY A 20 10.16 -2.12 -10.62
N PRO A 21 10.20 -2.40 -11.93
CA PRO A 21 9.07 -3.02 -12.65
C PRO A 21 8.79 -4.47 -12.24
N THR A 22 9.78 -5.18 -11.70
CA THR A 22 9.62 -6.56 -11.22
C THR A 22 9.20 -6.64 -9.76
N GLY A 23 9.27 -5.52 -9.03
CA GLY A 23 8.83 -5.43 -7.64
C GLY A 23 7.36 -5.05 -7.54
N LYS A 24 6.75 -5.34 -6.39
CA LYS A 24 5.36 -5.01 -6.10
C LYS A 24 5.22 -4.27 -4.76
N ALA A 25 4.36 -3.26 -4.75
CA ALA A 25 3.95 -2.57 -3.54
C ALA A 25 2.47 -2.81 -3.23
N TYR A 26 2.15 -2.83 -1.94
CA TYR A 26 0.79 -2.89 -1.44
C TYR A 26 0.56 -1.72 -0.50
N GLY A 27 -0.60 -1.09 -0.59
CA GLY A 27 -1.11 -0.20 0.46
C GLY A 27 -2.33 -0.83 1.12
N LEU A 28 -2.35 -0.89 2.44
CA LEU A 28 -3.49 -1.38 3.22
C LEU A 28 -4.19 -0.20 3.89
N ASP A 29 -5.50 -0.09 3.72
CA ASP A 29 -6.33 0.87 4.45
C ASP A 29 -7.70 0.27 4.77
N MET A 30 -8.31 0.68 5.88
CA MET A 30 -9.60 0.14 6.32
C MET A 30 -10.79 0.87 5.68
N THR A 31 -10.59 2.09 5.16
CA THR A 31 -11.69 2.95 4.69
C THR A 31 -11.85 2.92 3.18
N ASP A 32 -13.08 2.75 2.70
CA ASP A 32 -13.38 2.76 1.26
C ASP A 32 -13.05 4.13 0.62
N GLU A 33 -13.14 5.22 1.38
CA GLU A 33 -12.79 6.57 0.93
C GLU A 33 -11.30 6.70 0.60
N MET A 34 -10.41 6.27 1.51
CA MET A 34 -8.96 6.31 1.25
C MET A 34 -8.58 5.38 0.11
N LEU A 35 -9.18 4.20 0.01
CA LEU A 35 -8.93 3.28 -1.10
C LEU A 35 -9.37 3.86 -2.44
N ALA A 36 -10.50 4.56 -2.49
CA ALA A 36 -10.94 5.26 -3.71
C ALA A 36 -9.94 6.35 -4.11
N LEU A 37 -9.49 7.16 -3.14
CA LEU A 37 -8.47 8.19 -3.37
C LEU A 37 -7.13 7.60 -3.83
N ALA A 38 -6.68 6.52 -3.19
CA ALA A 38 -5.43 5.85 -3.51
C ALA A 38 -5.45 5.23 -4.91
N ASN A 39 -6.57 4.60 -5.30
CA ASN A 39 -6.74 4.06 -6.65
C ASN A 39 -6.79 5.16 -7.72
N GLU A 40 -7.40 6.30 -7.43
CA GLU A 40 -7.36 7.46 -8.33
C GLU A 40 -5.92 8.01 -8.48
N ASN A 41 -5.16 8.07 -7.38
CA ASN A 41 -3.75 8.47 -7.41
C ASN A 41 -2.89 7.47 -8.18
N LYS A 42 -3.11 6.16 -8.02
CA LYS A 42 -2.49 5.11 -8.85
C LYS A 42 -2.76 5.33 -10.32
N ARG A 43 -4.02 5.58 -10.69
CA ARG A 43 -4.41 5.85 -12.08
C ARG A 43 -3.71 7.08 -12.64
N LYS A 44 -3.67 8.18 -11.88
CA LYS A 44 -2.95 9.40 -12.28
C LYS A 44 -1.43 9.19 -12.41
N ALA A 45 -0.85 8.36 -11.56
CA ALA A 45 0.57 8.03 -11.57
C ALA A 45 0.96 7.04 -12.69
N GLY A 46 -0.01 6.37 -13.33
CA GLY A 46 0.27 5.30 -14.28
C GLY A 46 0.98 4.09 -13.65
N ALA A 47 0.77 3.87 -12.36
CA ALA A 47 1.46 2.81 -11.63
C ALA A 47 0.73 1.47 -11.80
N GLU A 48 1.40 0.48 -12.39
CA GLU A 48 0.84 -0.85 -12.63
C GLU A 48 1.19 -1.87 -11.53
N ASN A 49 2.31 -1.66 -10.84
CA ASN A 49 2.87 -2.59 -9.85
C ASN A 49 2.54 -2.22 -8.39
N VAL A 50 1.40 -1.55 -8.18
CA VAL A 50 0.86 -1.24 -6.85
C VAL A 50 -0.58 -1.72 -6.72
N GLU A 51 -0.95 -2.24 -5.56
CA GLU A 51 -2.30 -2.69 -5.25
C GLU A 51 -2.76 -2.15 -3.89
N PHE A 52 -3.98 -1.64 -3.84
CA PHE A 52 -4.59 -1.13 -2.61
C PHE A 52 -5.60 -2.14 -2.09
N LEU A 53 -5.35 -2.61 -0.87
CA LEU A 53 -6.10 -3.68 -0.22
C LEU A 53 -6.95 -3.06 0.89
N ARG A 54 -8.21 -3.51 0.98
CA ARG A 54 -9.06 -3.20 2.12
C ARG A 54 -8.77 -4.16 3.26
N GLY A 55 -8.50 -3.63 4.45
CA GLY A 55 -8.37 -4.43 5.65
C GLY A 55 -7.89 -3.63 6.85
N GLU A 56 -7.95 -4.28 7.99
CA GLU A 56 -7.36 -3.81 9.25
C GLU A 56 -5.94 -4.36 9.39
N ILE A 57 -5.07 -3.67 10.14
CA ILE A 57 -3.66 -4.04 10.27
C ILE A 57 -3.50 -5.37 11.03
N GLU A 58 -4.46 -5.69 11.88
CA GLU A 58 -4.59 -6.94 12.61
C GLU A 58 -4.97 -8.12 11.70
N HIS A 59 -5.52 -7.85 10.51
CA HIS A 59 -6.04 -8.84 9.58
C HIS A 59 -5.60 -8.53 8.14
N ILE A 60 -4.29 -8.60 7.89
CA ILE A 60 -3.70 -8.30 6.58
C ILE A 60 -4.11 -9.40 5.58
N PRO A 61 -4.75 -9.07 4.44
CA PRO A 61 -5.20 -10.04 3.45
C PRO A 61 -4.07 -10.45 2.48
N LEU A 62 -2.92 -10.84 3.02
CA LEU A 62 -1.76 -11.31 2.27
C LEU A 62 -1.24 -12.63 2.87
N PRO A 63 -0.64 -13.51 2.05
CA PRO A 63 -0.01 -14.72 2.56
C PRO A 63 1.17 -14.42 3.51
N ASP A 64 1.46 -15.34 4.42
CA ASP A 64 2.65 -15.27 5.25
C ASP A 64 3.93 -15.18 4.41
N ASN A 65 4.92 -14.42 4.91
CA ASN A 65 6.22 -14.24 4.26
C ASN A 65 6.16 -13.72 2.81
N SER A 66 5.10 -13.01 2.41
CA SER A 66 4.92 -12.53 1.04
C SER A 66 5.47 -11.12 0.77
N VAL A 67 6.03 -10.44 1.77
CA VAL A 67 6.56 -9.08 1.65
C VAL A 67 7.92 -8.95 2.32
N ASP A 68 8.85 -8.28 1.63
CA ASP A 68 10.23 -8.11 2.12
C ASP A 68 10.40 -6.93 3.10
N VAL A 69 9.51 -5.94 3.02
CA VAL A 69 9.59 -4.68 3.78
C VAL A 69 8.19 -4.20 4.14
N ILE A 70 8.04 -3.72 5.37
CA ILE A 70 6.84 -3.07 5.90
C ILE A 70 7.16 -1.60 6.19
N ILE A 71 6.26 -0.71 5.80
CA ILE A 71 6.27 0.72 6.11
C ILE A 71 5.07 0.99 7.02
N SER A 72 5.30 1.74 8.09
CA SER A 72 4.23 2.33 8.91
C SER A 72 4.63 3.75 9.22
N ASN A 73 3.83 4.71 8.74
CA ASN A 73 4.09 6.12 8.88
C ASN A 73 2.95 6.76 9.67
N CYS A 74 3.19 7.04 10.96
CA CYS A 74 2.20 7.60 11.91
C CYS A 74 0.97 6.73 12.20
N VAL A 75 1.05 5.42 11.96
CA VAL A 75 -0.07 4.49 12.21
C VAL A 75 0.18 3.59 13.42
N ILE A 76 1.32 2.90 13.45
CA ILE A 76 1.73 2.13 14.64
C ILE A 76 2.39 3.11 15.62
N ASN A 77 1.80 3.22 16.81
CA ASN A 77 2.42 3.90 17.94
C ASN A 77 3.12 2.87 18.83
N LEU A 78 4.43 3.03 19.04
CA LEU A 78 5.29 2.11 19.82
C LEU A 78 5.52 2.62 21.24
#